data_AF-A0A7V9SZK5-F1
#
_entry.id   AF-A0A7V9SZK5-F1
#
_cell.length_a   1.000
_cell.length_b   1.000
_cell.length_c   1.000
_cell.angle_alpha   90.00
_cell.angle_beta   90.00
_cell.angle_gamma   90.00
#
_symmetry.space_group_name_H-M   'P 1'
#
loop_
_entity.id
_entity.type
_entity.pdbx_description
1 polymer ?
#
loop_
_entity_poly.entity_id
_entity_poly.type
_entity_poly.pdbx_seq_one_letter_code
_entity_poly.pdbx_strand_id
1 'polypeptide(L)' 'MSNPESMQQLADRFMNDEQFREEMRQDPEGAVERSGYQLDDEDKQALRSMDWSSSDEALNERVSKLAKWC' A
#
# COMPACT_ATOMS: atom_id res chain seq x y z
N MET A 1 9.95 -13.78 -4.06
CA MET A 1 9.03 -14.25 -3.01
C MET A 1 8.33 -13.02 -2.53
N SER A 2 7.05 -12.85 -2.85
CA SER A 2 6.24 -11.74 -2.35
C SER A 2 6.33 -11.75 -0.82
N ASN A 3 6.47 -10.58 -0.20
CA ASN A 3 6.63 -10.48 1.25
C ASN A 3 5.28 -10.10 1.90
N PRO A 4 4.39 -11.07 2.19
CA PRO A 4 3.05 -10.82 2.72
C PRO A 4 3.05 -9.91 3.94
N GLU A 5 4.07 -10.04 4.79
CA GLU A 5 4.23 -9.24 6.01
C GLU A 5 4.44 -7.76 5.70
N SER A 6 5.22 -7.40 4.67
CA SER A 6 5.42 -5.99 4.30
C SER A 6 4.14 -5.36 3.76
N MET A 7 3.37 -6.12 2.97
CA MET A 7 2.08 -5.65 2.46
C MET A 7 1.02 -5.51 3.57
N GLN A 8 1.01 -6.43 4.55
CA GLN A 8 0.16 -6.30 5.74
C GLN A 8 0.54 -5.11 6.60
N GLN A 9 1.84 -4.85 6.82
CA GLN A 9 2.26 -3.69 7.60
C GLN A 9 2.02 -2.37 6.87
N LEU A 10 2.20 -2.35 5.55
CA LEU A 10 1.82 -1.22 4.71
C LEU A 10 0.32 -0.94 4.82
N ALA A 11 -0.50 -2.00 4.74
CA ALA A 11 -1.94 -1.92 4.86
C ALA A 11 -2.38 -1.35 6.21
N ASP A 12 -1.83 -1.90 7.30
CA ASP A 12 -2.11 -1.45 8.66
C ASP A 12 -1.70 0.01 8.84
N ARG A 13 -0.51 0.39 8.38
CA ARG A 13 -0.04 1.77 8.44
C ARG A 13 -0.93 2.70 7.63
N PHE A 14 -1.33 2.30 6.42
CA PHE A 14 -2.25 3.07 5.59
C PHE A 14 -3.62 3.31 6.25
N MET A 15 -4.10 2.35 7.05
CA MET A 15 -5.36 2.49 7.79
C MET A 15 -5.22 3.36 9.05
N ASN A 16 -4.08 3.28 9.73
CA ASN A 16 -3.87 3.93 11.03
C ASN A 16 -3.15 5.29 10.93
N ASP A 17 -2.50 5.60 9.82
CA ASP A 17 -1.67 6.80 9.62
C ASP A 17 -2.22 7.65 8.46
N GLU A 18 -2.97 8.70 8.79
CA GLU A 18 -3.56 9.62 7.80
C GLU A 18 -2.51 10.32 6.95
N GLN A 19 -1.37 10.72 7.53
CA GLN A 19 -0.28 11.37 6.80
C GLN A 19 0.30 10.42 5.75
N PHE A 20 0.56 9.18 6.12
CA PHE A 20 1.01 8.15 5.20
C PHE A 20 -0.03 7.90 4.08
N ARG A 21 -1.32 8.00 4.40
CA ARG A 21 -2.41 7.88 3.43
C ARG A 21 -2.41 9.00 2.39
N GLU A 22 -2.14 10.22 2.81
CA GLU A 22 -1.98 11.38 1.91
C GLU A 22 -0.73 11.26 1.06
N GLU A 23 0.39 10.80 1.63
CA GLU A 23 1.61 10.51 0.87
C GLU A 23 1.36 9.42 -0.18
N MET A 24 0.70 8.32 0.18
CA MET A 24 0.36 7.24 -0.75
C MET A 24 -0.61 7.68 -1.86
N ARG A 25 -1.46 8.68 -1.59
CA ARG A 25 -2.34 9.30 -2.60
C ARG A 25 -1.58 10.11 -3.64
N GLN A 26 -0.50 10.77 -3.24
CA GLN A 26 0.29 11.62 -4.13
C GLN A 26 1.40 10.82 -4.80
N ASP A 27 2.08 9.96 -4.03
CA ASP A 27 3.26 9.22 -4.43
C ASP A 27 3.36 7.89 -3.64
N PRO A 28 2.68 6.82 -4.11
CA PRO A 28 2.66 5.53 -3.42
C PRO A 28 4.04 4.88 -3.36
N GLU A 29 4.84 4.97 -4.43
CA GLU A 29 6.19 4.37 -4.47
C GLU A 29 7.12 5.03 -3.44
N GLY A 30 7.19 6.37 -3.40
CA GLY A 30 8.04 7.06 -2.44
C GLY A 30 7.53 6.96 -1.01
N ALA A 31 6.22 6.87 -0.77
CA ALA A 31 5.68 6.61 0.57
C ALA A 31 6.12 5.23 1.10
N VAL A 32 6.01 4.18 0.26
CA VAL A 32 6.50 2.84 0.59
C VAL A 32 8.00 2.85 0.86
N GLU A 33 8.80 3.48 -0.01
CA GLU A 33 10.26 3.56 0.14
C GLU A 33 10.65 4.30 1.42
N ARG A 34 9.98 5.41 1.75
CA ARG A 34 10.17 6.16 3.00
C ARG A 34 9.79 5.34 4.23
N SER A 35 8.85 4.43 4.09
CA SER A 35 8.44 3.55 5.17
C SER A 35 9.40 2.40 5.41
N GLY A 36 10.34 2.15 4.49
CA GLY A 36 11.31 1.06 4.59
C GLY A 36 10.70 -0.31 4.29
N TYR A 37 9.51 -0.37 3.69
CA TYR A 37 8.93 -1.64 3.27
C TYR A 37 9.65 -2.14 2.01
N GLN A 38 10.22 -3.34 2.08
CA GLN A 38 10.78 -4.02 0.92
C GLN A 38 9.66 -4.69 0.13
N LEU A 39 9.12 -3.97 -0.84
CA LEU A 39 8.20 -4.51 -1.83
C LEU A 39 8.96 -4.98 -3.06
N ASP A 40 8.56 -6.14 -3.59
CA ASP A 40 9.09 -6.66 -4.84
C ASP A 40 8.50 -5.90 -6.04
N ASP A 41 9.02 -6.12 -7.25
CA ASP A 41 8.58 -5.41 -8.45
C ASP A 41 7.10 -5.69 -8.74
N GLU A 42 6.62 -6.89 -8.44
CA GLU A 42 5.22 -7.29 -8.56
C GLU A 42 4.31 -6.49 -7.60
N ASP A 43 4.72 -6.35 -6.34
CA ASP A 43 3.99 -5.57 -5.33
C ASP A 43 3.97 -4.07 -5.72
N LYS A 44 5.12 -3.52 -6.15
CA LYS A 44 5.21 -2.14 -6.63
C LYS A 44 4.31 -1.90 -7.84
N GLN A 45 4.27 -2.84 -8.78
CA GLN A 45 3.40 -2.76 -9.94
C GLN A 45 1.92 -2.81 -9.56
N ALA A 46 1.56 -3.65 -8.58
CA ALA A 46 0.20 -3.70 -8.04
C ALA A 46 -0.19 -2.37 -7.35
N LEU A 47 0.73 -1.77 -6.58
CA LEU A 47 0.51 -0.45 -6.00
C LEU A 47 0.37 0.64 -7.08
N ARG A 48 1.22 0.63 -8.12
CA ARG A 48 1.14 1.63 -9.20
C ARG A 48 -0.13 1.50 -10.05
N SER A 49 -0.62 0.27 -10.22
CA SER A 49 -1.89 0.01 -10.92
C SER A 49 -3.11 0.38 -10.08
N MET A 50 -2.93 0.62 -8.78
CA MET A 50 -4.00 0.93 -7.86
C MET A 50 -4.31 2.43 -7.85
N ASP A 51 -5.60 2.76 -7.94
CA ASP A 51 -6.06 4.14 -7.86
C ASP A 51 -6.13 4.58 -6.40
N TRP A 52 -5.08 5.29 -5.96
CA TRP A 52 -4.97 5.81 -4.59
C TRP A 52 -5.82 7.04 -4.33
N SER A 53 -6.31 7.69 -5.39
CA SER A 53 -7.18 8.87 -5.27
C SER A 53 -8.66 8.51 -5.00
N SER A 54 -9.00 7.23 -4.93
CA SER A 54 -10.34 6.73 -4.59
C SER A 54 -10.73 7.03 -3.12
N SER A 55 -12.02 6.85 -2.78
CA SER A 55 -12.48 6.94 -1.39
C SER A 55 -11.79 5.92 -0.48
N ASP A 56 -11.66 6.24 0.82
CA ASP A 56 -11.10 5.36 1.86
C ASP A 56 -11.65 3.95 1.78
N GLU A 57 -12.97 3.78 1.73
CA GLU A 57 -13.58 2.44 1.72
C GLU A 57 -13.06 1.58 0.57
N ALA A 58 -13.02 2.12 -0.64
CA ALA A 58 -12.54 1.40 -1.82
C ALA A 58 -11.03 1.09 -1.74
N LEU A 59 -10.26 2.02 -1.17
CA LEU A 59 -8.84 1.82 -0.89
C LEU A 59 -8.62 0.73 0.15
N ASN A 60 -9.37 0.78 1.24
CA ASN A 60 -9.29 -0.15 2.36
C ASN A 60 -9.57 -1.59 1.89
N GLU A 61 -10.59 -1.78 1.05
CA GLU A 61 -10.89 -3.09 0.47
C GLU A 61 -9.78 -3.62 -0.44
N ARG A 62 -9.19 -2.75 -1.26
CA ARG A 62 -8.11 -3.12 -2.18
C ARG A 62 -6.80 -3.41 -1.44
N VAL A 63 -6.43 -2.57 -0.49
CA VAL A 63 -5.29 -2.74 0.41
C VAL A 63 -5.45 -4.04 1.23
N SER A 64 -6.65 -4.30 1.74
CA SER A 64 -6.98 -5.57 2.43
C SER A 64 -6.88 -6.79 1.51
N LYS A 65 -7.20 -6.65 0.21
CA LYS A 65 -7.03 -7.70 -0.78
C LYS A 65 -5.55 -7.95 -1.08
N LEU A 66 -4.74 -6.91 -1.21
CA LEU A 66 -3.30 -7.02 -1.39
C LEU A 66 -2.64 -7.74 -0.20
N ALA A 67 -3.02 -7.39 1.03
CA ALA A 67 -2.58 -8.06 2.24
C ALA A 67 -3.01 -9.55 2.35
N LYS A 68 -4.06 -9.94 1.62
CA LYS A 68 -4.67 -11.28 1.65
C LYS A 68 -4.26 -12.17 0.47
N TRP A 69 -3.65 -11.61 -0.58
CA TRP A 69 -3.26 -12.35 -1.79
C TRP A 69 -1.83 -12.90 -1.75
N CYS A 70 -1.06 -12.60 -0.71
CA CYS A 70 0.25 -13.21 -0.43
C CYS A 70 0.15 -14.28 0.67
#